data_AF-K7XUH5-F1
#
_entry.id   AF-K7XUH5-F1
#
_cell.length_a   1.000
_cell.length_b   1.000
_cell.length_c   1.000
_cell.angle_alpha   90.00
_cell.angle_beta   90.00
_cell.angle_gamma   90.00
#
_symmetry.space_group_name_H-M   'P 1'
#
loop_
_entity.id
_entity.type
_entity.pdbx_description
1 polymer ?
#
loop_
_entity_poly.entity_id
_entity_poly.type
_entity_poly.pdbx_seq_one_letter_code
_entity_poly.pdbx_strand_id
1 'polypeptide(L)'
;MLVLVLHLQMLQLNNKDIWLRRHHNIPEVHMFTKIVVLAKLIIILLLNVNFINLLKILGMKVIISTFIPKSKEDILRKIYIFFLLILFSILGGCSQVSEPDNKAVYESFEQPIAEVEDVFTLGLYNGQDFEYERTFEINDDPFQKDLVLGNKTSEKSSFILVIFNHGKQIEFKVEDKITNKYSFDVEPDEYHKMDISFSDIEDGFHSITYVLLDNPEEFPQDYETAMDLSNIFSVRVNLFKNINSIPDERPELVANAIKSDTRNIHGVLLSDEKEKYKVLFNEPVKENQKLPVKLNYGNANSESMDFYMVSLLNFEQVPINDAPYLYDALGSDEEKELSFDINSHSLNHKNNSYQFIMLPTPFKALTDEDPFLLQDPLASNRATLIRE
;
A
#
# COMPACT_ATOMS: atom_id res chain seq x y z
N MET A 1 -14.17 -46.36 31.24
CA MET A 1 -13.44 -45.74 32.37
C MET A 1 -12.20 -44.96 31.90
N LEU A 2 -11.28 -45.57 31.14
CA LEU A 2 -10.07 -44.89 30.64
C LEU A 2 -10.36 -43.67 29.73
N VAL A 3 -11.35 -43.77 28.84
CA VAL A 3 -11.79 -42.67 27.95
C VAL A 3 -12.39 -41.51 28.75
N LEU A 4 -13.07 -41.79 29.86
CA LEU A 4 -13.67 -40.76 30.72
C LEU A 4 -12.60 -40.00 31.50
N VAL A 5 -11.54 -40.70 31.94
CA VAL A 5 -10.38 -40.09 32.63
C VAL A 5 -9.57 -39.21 31.67
N LEU A 6 -9.41 -39.63 30.41
CA LEU A 6 -8.76 -38.83 29.36
C LEU A 6 -9.55 -37.57 29.00
N HIS A 7 -10.88 -37.66 28.94
CA HIS A 7 -11.74 -36.51 28.66
C HIS A 7 -11.73 -35.47 29.80
N LEU A 8 -11.71 -35.94 31.06
CA LEU A 8 -11.58 -35.08 32.24
C LEU A 8 -10.21 -34.40 32.36
N GLN A 9 -9.12 -35.09 32.00
CA GLN A 9 -7.78 -34.49 31.97
C GLN A 9 -7.64 -33.44 30.87
N MET A 10 -8.27 -33.64 29.71
CA MET A 10 -8.30 -32.65 28.62
C MET A 10 -9.08 -31.39 29.00
N LEU A 11 -10.21 -31.53 29.72
CA LEU A 11 -10.99 -30.39 30.22
C LEU A 11 -10.26 -29.59 31.31
N GLN A 12 -9.50 -30.26 32.19
CA GLN A 12 -8.69 -29.57 33.19
C GLN A 12 -7.49 -28.82 32.59
N LEU A 13 -6.90 -29.32 31.51
CA LEU A 13 -5.82 -28.63 30.78
C LEU A 13 -6.36 -27.39 30.03
N ASN A 14 -7.53 -27.50 29.40
CA ASN A 14 -8.16 -26.37 28.70
C ASN A 14 -8.51 -25.21 29.65
N ASN A 15 -9.00 -25.50 30.86
CA ASN A 15 -9.32 -24.45 31.83
C ASN A 15 -8.07 -23.78 32.44
N LYS A 16 -6.94 -24.49 32.51
CA LYS A 16 -5.66 -23.93 32.97
C LYS A 16 -5.01 -23.03 31.90
N ASP A 17 -5.17 -23.38 30.63
CA ASP A 17 -4.73 -22.57 29.48
C ASP A 17 -5.52 -21.26 29.36
N ILE A 18 -6.84 -21.28 29.63
CA ILE A 18 -7.67 -20.06 29.64
C ILE A 18 -7.26 -19.11 30.77
N TRP A 19 -6.85 -19.66 31.93
CA TRP A 19 -6.39 -18.87 33.07
C TRP A 19 -5.00 -18.23 32.84
N LEU A 20 -4.07 -18.97 32.21
CA LEU A 20 -2.73 -18.46 31.89
C LEU A 20 -2.73 -17.39 30.79
N ARG A 21 -3.63 -17.48 29.80
CA ARG A 21 -3.79 -16.44 28.74
C ARG A 21 -4.21 -15.08 29.27
N ARG A 22 -4.88 -15.02 30.42
CA ARG A 22 -5.30 -13.74 31.00
C ARG A 22 -4.18 -12.99 31.70
N HIS A 23 -3.09 -13.64 32.11
CA HIS A 23 -2.15 -13.03 33.07
C HIS A 23 -0.68 -13.04 32.65
N HIS A 24 -0.23 -13.84 31.67
CA HIS A 24 1.16 -13.78 31.21
C HIS A 24 1.29 -14.03 29.70
N ASN A 25 1.77 -13.03 28.95
CA ASN A 25 2.20 -13.13 27.55
C ASN A 25 3.51 -13.95 27.47
N ILE A 26 3.41 -15.27 27.54
CA ILE A 26 4.57 -16.17 27.35
C ILE A 26 4.24 -17.19 26.24
N PRO A 27 4.68 -16.97 24.99
CA PRO A 27 4.38 -17.83 23.85
C PRO A 27 5.01 -19.23 23.93
N GLU A 28 6.11 -19.39 24.67
CA GLU A 28 6.96 -20.59 24.60
C GLU A 28 6.36 -21.86 25.27
N VAL A 29 5.44 -21.70 26.24
CA VAL A 29 4.89 -22.83 27.00
C VAL A 29 3.93 -23.69 26.15
N HIS A 30 3.32 -23.10 25.12
CA HIS A 30 2.29 -23.76 24.31
C HIS A 30 2.86 -24.83 23.36
N MET A 31 4.06 -24.61 22.82
CA MET A 31 4.70 -25.56 21.89
C MET A 31 5.24 -26.78 22.64
N PHE A 32 5.90 -26.57 23.79
CA PHE A 32 6.48 -27.66 24.58
C PHE A 32 5.42 -28.62 25.13
N THR A 33 4.27 -28.08 25.56
CA THR A 33 3.17 -28.88 26.11
C THR A 33 2.51 -29.73 25.03
N LYS A 34 2.33 -29.20 23.81
CA LYS A 34 1.79 -29.95 22.66
C LYS A 34 2.71 -31.08 22.22
N ILE A 35 4.02 -30.86 22.19
CA ILE A 35 5.02 -31.88 21.83
C ILE A 35 5.03 -33.02 22.86
N VAL A 36 4.99 -32.70 24.16
CA VAL A 36 4.97 -33.71 25.23
C VAL A 36 3.67 -34.53 25.22
N VAL A 37 2.52 -33.90 24.96
CA VAL A 37 1.23 -34.60 24.84
C VAL A 37 1.21 -35.51 23.63
N LEU A 38 1.70 -35.04 22.47
CA LEU A 38 1.77 -35.84 21.24
C LEU A 38 2.72 -37.03 21.40
N ALA A 39 3.89 -36.82 22.01
CA ALA A 39 4.84 -37.89 22.30
C ALA A 39 4.26 -38.95 23.25
N LYS A 40 3.53 -38.54 24.30
CA LYS A 40 2.82 -39.47 25.20
C LYS A 40 1.72 -40.25 24.48
N LEU A 41 0.96 -39.60 23.59
CA LEU A 41 -0.10 -40.25 22.80
C LEU A 41 0.46 -41.29 21.83
N ILE A 42 1.58 -40.98 21.17
CA ILE A 42 2.28 -41.89 20.27
C ILE A 42 2.86 -43.08 21.04
N ILE A 43 3.47 -42.86 22.20
CA ILE A 43 3.96 -43.94 23.08
C ILE A 43 2.79 -44.82 23.55
N ILE A 44 1.65 -44.24 23.92
CA ILE A 44 0.45 -44.99 24.31
C ILE A 44 -0.09 -45.81 23.13
N LEU A 45 -0.13 -45.25 21.91
CA LEU A 45 -0.58 -45.96 20.70
C LEU A 45 0.36 -47.10 20.30
N LEU A 46 1.68 -46.91 20.46
CA LEU A 46 2.70 -47.92 20.17
C LEU A 46 2.75 -49.03 21.23
N LEU A 47 2.40 -48.73 22.49
CA LEU A 47 2.38 -49.70 23.58
C LEU A 47 1.02 -50.38 23.78
N ASN A 48 -0.07 -49.87 23.19
CA ASN A 48 -1.39 -50.50 23.31
C ASN A 48 -1.53 -51.69 22.36
N VAL A 49 -1.54 -52.89 22.95
CA VAL A 49 -1.94 -54.16 22.32
C VAL A 49 -3.29 -54.05 21.58
N ASN A 50 -4.13 -53.08 21.94
CA ASN A 50 -5.41 -52.81 21.32
C ASN A 50 -5.35 -52.19 19.91
N PHE A 51 -4.29 -51.46 19.53
CA PHE A 51 -4.21 -50.90 18.17
C PHE A 51 -3.98 -52.00 17.11
N ILE A 52 -3.17 -53.00 17.46
CA ILE A 52 -2.96 -54.20 16.63
C ILE A 52 -4.25 -55.02 16.52
N ASN A 53 -5.03 -55.11 17.61
CA ASN A 53 -6.34 -55.77 17.57
C ASN A 53 -7.38 -54.99 16.76
N LEU A 54 -7.36 -53.65 16.80
CA LEU A 54 -8.25 -52.79 16.01
C LEU A 54 -7.97 -52.94 14.49
N LEU A 55 -6.69 -52.96 14.09
CA LEU A 55 -6.30 -53.21 12.70
C LEU A 55 -6.69 -54.62 12.23
N LYS A 56 -6.64 -55.62 13.11
CA LYS A 56 -7.12 -56.99 12.83
C LYS A 56 -8.64 -57.03 12.64
N ILE A 57 -9.40 -56.27 13.43
CA ILE A 57 -10.86 -56.16 13.32
C ILE A 57 -11.25 -55.45 12.01
N LEU A 58 -10.51 -54.43 11.58
CA LEU A 58 -10.76 -53.67 10.34
C LEU A 58 -10.35 -54.41 9.06
N GLY A 59 -9.88 -55.67 9.13
CA GLY A 59 -9.58 -56.47 7.95
C GLY A 59 -8.38 -55.98 7.12
N MET A 60 -7.59 -55.03 7.62
CA MET A 60 -6.44 -54.45 6.93
C MET A 60 -5.21 -55.37 6.97
N LYS A 61 -5.33 -56.58 6.42
CA LYS A 61 -4.26 -57.61 6.41
C LYS A 61 -2.95 -57.12 5.77
N VAL A 62 -3.03 -56.20 4.81
CA VAL A 62 -1.88 -55.66 4.07
C VAL A 62 -1.00 -54.75 4.95
N ILE A 63 -1.60 -53.99 5.88
CA ILE A 63 -0.86 -53.08 6.77
C ILE A 63 -0.26 -53.86 7.96
N ILE A 64 -0.95 -54.89 8.44
CA ILE A 64 -0.48 -55.69 9.59
C ILE A 64 0.81 -56.45 9.26
N SER A 65 0.96 -56.99 8.05
CA SER A 65 2.18 -57.71 7.64
C SER A 65 3.39 -56.81 7.44
N THR A 66 3.19 -55.52 7.19
CA THR A 66 4.28 -54.52 7.06
C THR A 66 4.77 -54.05 8.43
N PHE A 67 3.95 -54.13 9.48
CA PHE A 67 4.26 -53.59 10.80
C PHE A 67 4.80 -54.62 11.80
N ILE A 68 4.63 -55.93 11.58
CA ILE A 68 5.23 -56.95 12.45
C ILE A 68 6.74 -57.01 12.19
N PRO A 69 7.61 -56.67 13.17
CA PRO A 69 9.04 -56.74 13.00
C PRO A 69 9.49 -58.21 12.87
N LYS A 70 10.29 -58.53 11.84
CA LYS A 70 10.81 -59.89 11.65
C LYS A 70 12.12 -60.11 12.41
N SER A 71 12.82 -59.03 12.77
CA SER A 71 14.06 -59.07 13.56
C SER A 71 14.20 -57.82 14.42
N LYS A 72 15.16 -57.81 15.37
CA LYS A 72 15.50 -56.61 16.16
C LYS A 72 16.01 -55.46 15.29
N GLU A 73 16.65 -55.76 14.16
CA GLU A 73 17.16 -54.75 13.21
C GLU A 73 16.02 -54.01 12.49
N ASP A 74 14.92 -54.69 12.19
CA ASP A 74 13.72 -54.07 11.61
C ASP A 74 13.08 -53.04 12.57
N ILE A 75 13.13 -53.31 13.88
CA ILE A 75 12.59 -52.40 14.90
C ILE A 75 13.44 -51.13 14.95
N LEU A 76 14.77 -51.27 15.00
CA LEU A 76 15.68 -50.12 15.01
C LEU A 76 15.56 -49.28 13.74
N ARG A 77 15.44 -49.90 12.56
CA ARG A 77 15.29 -49.19 11.29
C ARG A 77 13.97 -48.40 11.23
N LYS A 78 12.87 -48.97 11.73
CA LYS A 78 11.57 -48.28 11.78
C LYS A 78 11.57 -47.11 12.77
N ILE A 79 12.20 -47.28 13.94
CA ILE A 79 12.38 -46.19 14.92
C ILE A 79 13.20 -45.06 14.30
N TYR A 80 14.29 -45.39 13.58
CA TYR A 80 15.14 -44.42 12.91
C TYR A 80 14.37 -43.62 11.84
N ILE A 81 13.63 -44.30 10.95
CA ILE A 81 12.80 -43.64 9.91
C ILE A 81 11.74 -42.73 10.55
N PHE A 82 11.10 -43.18 11.63
CA PHE A 82 10.10 -42.40 12.33
C PHE A 82 10.70 -41.14 12.99
N PHE A 83 11.87 -41.26 13.62
CA PHE A 83 12.61 -40.12 14.15
C PHE A 83 13.03 -39.13 13.06
N LEU A 84 13.43 -39.65 11.89
CA LEU A 84 13.84 -38.83 10.75
C LEU A 84 12.65 -38.06 10.16
N LEU A 85 11.46 -38.68 10.10
CA LEU A 85 10.21 -38.01 9.72
C LEU A 85 9.82 -36.91 10.71
N ILE A 86 9.89 -37.19 12.03
CA ILE A 86 9.64 -36.17 13.06
C ILE A 86 10.64 -35.01 12.93
N LEU A 87 11.92 -35.31 12.72
CA LEU A 87 12.95 -34.30 12.53
C LEU A 87 12.66 -33.43 11.29
N PHE A 88 12.26 -34.04 10.17
CA PHE A 88 11.85 -33.31 8.97
C PHE A 88 10.58 -32.49 9.17
N SER A 89 9.62 -32.96 9.95
CA SER A 89 8.42 -32.17 10.30
C SER A 89 8.72 -30.99 11.21
N ILE A 90 9.72 -31.11 12.10
CA ILE A 90 10.17 -30.00 12.96
C ILE A 90 10.98 -28.98 12.14
N LEU A 91 11.84 -29.45 11.22
CA LEU A 91 12.64 -28.58 10.35
C LEU A 91 11.80 -27.88 9.27
N GLY A 92 10.75 -28.52 8.76
CA GLY A 92 9.78 -27.90 7.86
C GLY A 92 8.83 -26.92 8.53
N GLY A 93 8.85 -26.85 9.87
CA GLY A 93 8.07 -25.93 10.69
C GLY A 93 8.83 -24.65 11.06
N CYS A 94 9.74 -24.16 10.21
CA CYS A 94 10.18 -22.77 10.30
C CYS A 94 8.95 -21.89 10.11
N SER A 95 8.44 -21.46 11.25
CA SER A 95 7.25 -20.65 11.37
C SER A 95 7.58 -19.32 10.71
N GLN A 96 6.76 -18.91 9.74
CA GLN A 96 6.61 -17.48 9.48
C GLN A 96 6.34 -16.86 10.85
N VAL A 97 7.27 -16.05 11.33
CA VAL A 97 7.05 -15.16 12.46
C VAL A 97 5.93 -14.25 11.96
N SER A 98 4.68 -14.58 12.30
CA SER A 98 3.55 -13.70 12.05
C SER A 98 3.87 -12.41 12.77
N GLU A 99 4.00 -11.31 12.04
CA GLU A 99 4.09 -9.99 12.65
C GLU A 99 2.94 -9.84 13.67
N PRO A 100 3.19 -9.21 14.82
CA PRO A 100 2.12 -8.89 15.76
C PRO A 100 1.00 -8.17 15.01
N ASP A 101 -0.24 -8.55 15.31
CA ASP A 101 -1.44 -7.94 14.72
C ASP A 101 -1.49 -6.45 15.10
N ASN A 102 -1.00 -5.60 14.19
CA ASN A 102 -0.91 -4.15 14.36
C ASN A 102 -2.24 -3.45 14.04
N LYS A 103 -3.29 -4.19 13.65
CA LYS A 103 -4.60 -3.63 13.28
C LYS A 103 -5.14 -2.66 14.35
N ALA A 104 -5.12 -3.08 15.61
CA ALA A 104 -5.59 -2.25 16.72
C ALA A 104 -4.79 -0.94 16.91
N VAL A 105 -3.51 -0.92 16.52
CA VAL A 105 -2.70 0.31 16.54
C VAL A 105 -3.18 1.23 15.43
N TYR A 106 -3.32 0.72 14.21
CA TYR A 106 -3.75 1.53 13.06
C TYR A 106 -5.15 2.10 13.25
N GLU A 107 -6.10 1.30 13.73
CA GLU A 107 -7.47 1.72 14.06
C GLU A 107 -7.50 2.90 15.05
N SER A 108 -6.56 2.97 15.99
CA SER A 108 -6.53 4.03 17.00
C SER A 108 -6.12 5.42 16.46
N PHE A 109 -5.59 5.48 15.24
CA PHE A 109 -5.15 6.73 14.58
C PHE A 109 -6.00 7.08 13.35
N GLU A 110 -7.09 6.37 13.11
CA GLU A 110 -8.01 6.69 12.01
C GLU A 110 -8.81 7.95 12.30
N GLN A 111 -9.25 8.61 11.23
CA GLN A 111 -10.21 9.70 11.36
C GLN A 111 -11.56 9.13 11.82
N PRO A 112 -12.33 9.83 12.68
CA PRO A 112 -13.62 9.33 13.18
C PRO A 112 -14.63 8.95 12.09
N ILE A 113 -14.51 9.53 10.89
CA ILE A 113 -15.34 9.19 9.73
C ILE A 113 -15.18 7.72 9.31
N ALA A 114 -14.01 7.12 9.53
CA ALA A 114 -13.74 5.72 9.20
C ALA A 114 -14.52 4.71 10.08
N GLU A 115 -15.08 5.15 11.21
CA GLU A 115 -15.96 4.32 12.03
C GLU A 115 -17.40 4.25 11.48
N VAL A 116 -17.77 5.19 10.60
CA VAL A 116 -19.18 5.40 10.19
C VAL A 116 -19.38 5.31 8.68
N GLU A 117 -18.35 5.50 7.87
CA GLU A 117 -18.42 5.53 6.42
C GLU A 117 -17.41 4.57 5.78
N ASP A 118 -17.76 4.08 4.59
CA ASP A 118 -16.87 3.31 3.72
C ASP A 118 -15.81 4.26 3.16
N VAL A 119 -14.61 4.27 3.77
CA VAL A 119 -13.51 5.16 3.38
C VAL A 119 -12.17 4.42 3.32
N PHE A 120 -11.19 5.08 2.72
CA PHE A 120 -9.79 4.68 2.84
C PHE A 120 -9.08 5.55 3.88
N THR A 121 -8.24 4.94 4.72
CA THR A 121 -7.42 5.64 5.70
C THR A 121 -5.96 5.56 5.30
N LEU A 122 -5.21 6.66 5.44
CA LEU A 122 -3.80 6.73 5.06
C LEU A 122 -2.99 7.32 6.20
N GLY A 123 -1.99 6.59 6.67
CA GLY A 123 -1.10 7.02 7.74
C GLY A 123 0.37 6.80 7.41
N LEU A 124 1.22 7.61 8.03
CA LEU A 124 2.67 7.45 7.99
C LEU A 124 3.13 6.99 9.37
N TYR A 125 4.08 6.08 9.40
CA TYR A 125 4.55 5.43 10.61
C TYR A 125 6.08 5.31 10.62
N ASN A 126 6.63 5.20 11.82
CA ASN A 126 8.02 4.81 12.06
C ASN A 126 8.01 3.48 12.82
N GLY A 127 8.03 2.36 12.10
CA GLY A 127 7.85 1.04 12.70
C GLY A 127 6.39 0.81 13.11
N GLN A 128 6.09 0.93 14.40
CA GLN A 128 4.74 0.79 14.97
C GLN A 128 4.17 2.13 15.47
N ASP A 129 4.97 3.19 15.53
CA ASP A 129 4.55 4.48 16.04
C ASP A 129 3.98 5.33 14.92
N PHE A 130 2.80 5.92 15.14
CA PHE A 130 2.20 6.87 14.19
C PHE A 130 3.04 8.15 14.13
N GLU A 131 3.35 8.58 12.91
CA GLU A 131 4.21 9.71 12.65
C GLU A 131 3.37 10.98 12.46
N TYR A 132 3.32 11.79 13.51
CA TYR A 132 2.68 13.12 13.48
C TYR A 132 3.57 14.16 12.81
N GLU A 133 4.88 14.06 13.02
CA GLU A 133 5.84 14.96 12.42
C GLU A 133 5.86 14.74 10.91
N ARG A 134 5.96 15.84 10.16
CA ARG A 134 6.01 15.78 8.69
C ARG A 134 7.21 16.51 8.14
N THR A 135 8.11 16.94 9.01
CA THR A 135 9.31 17.67 8.65
C THR A 135 10.48 16.99 9.34
N PHE A 136 11.42 16.45 8.56
CA PHE A 136 12.50 15.63 9.07
C PHE A 136 13.86 16.21 8.69
N GLU A 137 14.77 16.29 9.67
CA GLU A 137 16.18 16.52 9.40
C GLU A 137 16.84 15.17 9.08
N ILE A 138 17.49 15.08 7.92
CA ILE A 138 18.21 13.89 7.49
C ILE A 138 19.70 14.19 7.39
N ASN A 139 20.51 13.41 8.11
CA ASN A 139 21.97 13.52 8.08
C ASN A 139 22.62 12.42 7.23
N ASP A 140 21.95 11.27 7.10
CA ASP A 140 22.42 10.09 6.39
C ASP A 140 21.29 9.49 5.53
N ASP A 141 21.66 8.82 4.44
CA ASP A 141 20.75 8.02 3.61
C ASP A 141 20.76 6.55 4.09
N PRO A 142 19.65 5.78 3.91
CA PRO A 142 18.38 6.15 3.30
C PRO A 142 17.39 6.86 4.24
N PHE A 143 16.46 7.63 3.68
CA PHE A 143 15.23 7.99 4.38
C PHE A 143 14.25 6.82 4.28
N GLN A 144 13.67 6.41 5.42
CA GLN A 144 12.78 5.26 5.51
C GLN A 144 11.56 5.59 6.37
N LYS A 145 10.37 5.23 5.88
CA LYS A 145 9.09 5.35 6.59
C LYS A 145 8.14 4.23 6.15
N ASP A 146 7.23 3.89 7.03
CA ASP A 146 6.12 2.99 6.72
C ASP A 146 4.91 3.82 6.28
N LEU A 147 4.34 3.48 5.12
CA LEU A 147 3.04 4.00 4.69
C LEU A 147 2.00 2.91 4.89
N VAL A 148 0.91 3.21 5.60
CA VAL A 148 -0.16 2.24 5.88
C VAL A 148 -1.46 2.75 5.30
N LEU A 149 -2.04 1.96 4.39
CA LEU A 149 -3.36 2.19 3.84
C LEU A 149 -4.35 1.21 4.48
N GLY A 150 -5.42 1.73 5.10
CA GLY A 150 -6.56 0.95 5.56
C GLY A 150 -7.71 1.03 4.55
N ASN A 151 -8.30 -0.13 4.22
CA ASN A 151 -9.52 -0.20 3.42
C ASN A 151 -10.71 -0.47 4.35
N LYS A 152 -11.50 0.56 4.67
CA LYS A 152 -12.73 0.43 5.47
C LYS A 152 -13.98 0.31 4.61
N THR A 153 -13.82 0.17 3.31
CA THR A 153 -14.94 -0.09 2.40
C THR A 153 -15.35 -1.56 2.45
N SER A 154 -16.52 -1.85 1.91
CA SER A 154 -17.03 -3.21 1.72
C SER A 154 -16.42 -3.95 0.53
N GLU A 155 -15.62 -3.28 -0.30
CA GLU A 155 -15.08 -3.82 -1.54
C GLU A 155 -13.55 -3.91 -1.52
N LYS A 156 -13.02 -4.88 -2.25
CA LYS A 156 -11.59 -4.97 -2.50
C LYS A 156 -11.20 -3.84 -3.45
N SER A 157 -10.07 -3.18 -3.17
CA SER A 157 -9.57 -2.10 -4.04
C SER A 157 -8.12 -2.29 -4.39
N SER A 158 -7.76 -1.87 -5.60
CA SER A 158 -6.40 -1.90 -6.13
C SER A 158 -5.84 -0.49 -6.18
N PHE A 159 -4.55 -0.36 -5.86
CA PHE A 159 -3.87 0.92 -5.77
C PHE A 159 -2.53 0.90 -6.48
N ILE A 160 -2.09 2.08 -6.93
CA ILE A 160 -0.71 2.35 -7.30
C ILE A 160 -0.15 3.44 -6.41
N LEU A 161 0.99 3.15 -5.77
CA LEU A 161 1.84 4.12 -5.12
C LEU A 161 2.85 4.69 -6.11
N VAL A 162 2.90 6.02 -6.20
CA VAL A 162 3.99 6.78 -6.80
C VAL A 162 4.53 7.80 -5.79
N ILE A 163 5.80 8.14 -5.89
CA ILE A 163 6.45 9.11 -4.99
C ILE A 163 7.11 10.19 -5.81
N PHE A 164 6.86 11.44 -5.43
CA PHE A 164 7.48 12.61 -6.03
C PHE A 164 8.43 13.28 -5.05
N ASN A 165 9.61 13.67 -5.52
CA ASN A 165 10.45 14.67 -4.88
C ASN A 165 10.27 15.98 -5.63
N HIS A 166 9.69 16.98 -4.97
CA HIS A 166 9.12 18.16 -5.61
C HIS A 166 8.04 17.74 -6.63
N GLY A 167 8.28 17.97 -7.92
CA GLY A 167 7.44 17.47 -9.00
C GLY A 167 8.05 16.29 -9.75
N LYS A 168 9.22 15.76 -9.37
CA LYS A 168 9.88 14.66 -10.08
C LYS A 168 9.54 13.32 -9.46
N GLN A 169 9.03 12.37 -10.24
CA GLN A 169 8.84 10.99 -9.80
C GLN A 169 10.20 10.36 -9.51
N ILE A 170 10.34 9.72 -8.36
CA ILE A 170 11.58 9.10 -7.91
C ILE A 170 11.44 7.57 -7.81
N GLU A 171 12.57 6.88 -7.89
CA GLU A 171 12.65 5.47 -7.53
C GLU A 171 12.68 5.34 -6.00
N PHE A 172 12.04 4.28 -5.52
CA PHE A 172 11.99 3.91 -4.11
C PHE A 172 12.04 2.39 -3.97
N LYS A 173 12.48 1.94 -2.80
CA LYS A 173 12.50 0.55 -2.39
C LYS A 173 11.24 0.24 -1.58
N VAL A 174 10.53 -0.81 -1.95
CA VAL A 174 9.39 -1.40 -1.22
C VAL A 174 9.40 -2.91 -1.43
N GLU A 175 9.15 -3.70 -0.37
CA GLU A 175 9.19 -5.18 -0.42
C GLU A 175 10.43 -5.77 -1.13
N ASP A 176 11.61 -5.22 -0.82
CA ASP A 176 12.90 -5.61 -1.42
C ASP A 176 13.03 -5.36 -2.94
N LYS A 177 12.14 -4.58 -3.54
CA LYS A 177 12.22 -4.16 -4.95
C LYS A 177 12.43 -2.66 -5.06
N ILE A 178 13.32 -2.25 -5.97
CA ILE A 178 13.46 -0.85 -6.38
C ILE A 178 12.52 -0.63 -7.57
N THR A 179 11.67 0.37 -7.48
CA THR A 179 10.67 0.72 -8.51
C THR A 179 10.33 2.20 -8.44
N ASN A 180 9.76 2.77 -9.48
CA ASN A 180 9.19 4.13 -9.47
C ASN A 180 7.66 4.14 -9.26
N LYS A 181 7.04 2.96 -9.30
CA LYS A 181 5.62 2.74 -9.01
C LYS A 181 5.38 1.36 -8.40
N TYR A 182 4.46 1.24 -7.46
CA TYR A 182 4.18 -0.02 -6.77
C TYR A 182 2.67 -0.29 -6.74
N SER A 183 2.27 -1.41 -7.34
CA SER A 183 0.88 -1.84 -7.40
C SER A 183 0.59 -2.86 -6.30
N PHE A 184 -0.54 -2.70 -5.63
CA PHE A 184 -0.99 -3.60 -4.58
C PHE A 184 -2.50 -3.60 -4.46
N ASP A 185 -3.03 -4.60 -3.77
CA ASP A 185 -4.45 -4.73 -3.47
C ASP A 185 -4.67 -4.69 -1.96
N VAL A 186 -5.82 -4.17 -1.52
CA VAL A 186 -6.25 -4.22 -0.12
C VAL A 186 -7.65 -4.79 -0.04
N GLU A 187 -7.80 -5.89 0.69
CA GLU A 187 -9.10 -6.52 0.93
C GLU A 187 -9.97 -5.65 1.89
N PRO A 188 -11.30 -5.86 1.92
CA PRO A 188 -12.18 -5.15 2.84
C PRO A 188 -11.77 -5.33 4.32
N ASP A 189 -11.79 -4.23 5.09
CA ASP A 189 -11.41 -4.17 6.51
C ASP A 189 -9.98 -4.66 6.81
N GLU A 190 -9.07 -4.55 5.84
CA GLU A 190 -7.65 -4.84 5.99
C GLU A 190 -6.78 -3.59 5.89
N TYR A 191 -5.54 -3.73 6.39
CA TYR A 191 -4.49 -2.73 6.27
C TYR A 191 -3.36 -3.30 5.45
N HIS A 192 -2.82 -2.48 4.56
CA HIS A 192 -1.62 -2.77 3.82
C HIS A 192 -0.51 -1.82 4.25
N LYS A 193 0.51 -2.37 4.92
CA LYS A 193 1.72 -1.66 5.33
C LYS A 193 2.80 -1.80 4.26
N MET A 194 3.35 -0.68 3.82
CA MET A 194 4.44 -0.58 2.87
C MET A 194 5.66 0.03 3.57
N ASP A 195 6.72 -0.75 3.74
CA ASP A 195 8.02 -0.24 4.19
C ASP A 195 8.73 0.41 2.99
N ILE A 196 8.80 1.74 3.00
CA ILE A 196 9.30 2.54 1.89
C ILE A 196 10.62 3.19 2.29
N SER A 197 11.63 3.02 1.44
CA SER A 197 12.88 3.77 1.57
C SER A 197 13.37 4.29 0.22
N PHE A 198 14.10 5.40 0.24
CA PHE A 198 14.83 5.89 -0.92
C PHE A 198 16.15 6.51 -0.46
N SER A 199 17.15 6.43 -1.32
CA SER A 199 18.54 6.84 -1.07
C SER A 199 18.95 7.96 -2.02
N ASP A 200 20.20 8.39 -1.94
CA ASP A 200 20.81 9.36 -2.86
C ASP A 200 20.06 10.70 -2.88
N ILE A 201 19.58 11.13 -1.71
CA ILE A 201 18.90 12.42 -1.55
C ILE A 201 19.98 13.50 -1.64
N GLU A 202 19.81 14.49 -2.49
CA GLU A 202 20.77 15.59 -2.63
C GLU A 202 20.75 16.51 -1.39
N ASP A 203 21.79 17.32 -1.19
CA ASP A 203 21.76 18.33 -0.14
C ASP A 203 20.69 19.39 -0.46
N GLY A 204 19.89 19.78 0.53
CA GLY A 204 18.87 20.81 0.38
C GLY A 204 17.51 20.44 0.97
N PHE A 205 16.49 21.15 0.47
CA PHE A 205 15.10 20.95 0.86
C PHE A 205 14.41 20.04 -0.14
N HIS A 206 13.68 19.05 0.36
CA HIS A 206 12.89 18.16 -0.47
C HIS A 206 11.44 18.11 0.01
N SER A 207 10.52 18.35 -0.92
CA SER A 207 9.09 18.14 -0.71
C SER A 207 8.74 16.77 -1.25
N ILE A 208 8.73 15.75 -0.38
CA ILE A 208 8.38 14.39 -0.78
C ILE A 208 6.88 14.19 -0.66
N THR A 209 6.23 13.79 -1.74
CA THR A 209 4.79 13.51 -1.76
C THR A 209 4.55 12.07 -2.19
N TYR A 210 4.01 11.28 -1.27
CA TYR A 210 3.46 9.95 -1.53
C TYR A 210 2.06 10.13 -2.12
N VAL A 211 1.79 9.54 -3.28
CA VAL A 211 0.47 9.59 -3.92
C VAL A 211 0.01 8.17 -4.20
N LEU A 212 -1.18 7.83 -3.69
CA LEU A 212 -1.90 6.62 -4.00
C LEU A 212 -3.01 6.95 -4.99
N LEU A 213 -3.00 6.23 -6.11
CA LEU A 213 -3.99 6.30 -7.18
C LEU A 213 -4.84 5.04 -7.10
N ASP A 214 -6.15 5.21 -7.02
CA ASP A 214 -7.11 4.11 -6.94
C ASP A 214 -7.45 3.53 -8.32
N ASN A 215 -7.93 2.29 -8.30
CA ASN A 215 -8.50 1.57 -9.44
C ASN A 215 -7.67 1.74 -10.73
N PRO A 216 -6.38 1.38 -10.71
CA PRO A 216 -5.45 1.67 -11.81
C PRO A 216 -5.78 0.93 -13.12
N GLU A 217 -6.55 -0.16 -13.03
CA GLU A 217 -6.97 -0.97 -14.18
C GLU A 217 -8.29 -0.48 -14.80
N GLU A 218 -8.95 0.50 -14.16
CA GLU A 218 -10.21 1.07 -14.65
C GLU A 218 -9.99 2.29 -15.54
N PHE A 219 -10.84 2.40 -16.55
CA PHE A 219 -10.78 3.44 -17.57
C PHE A 219 -12.11 4.20 -17.61
N PRO A 220 -12.11 5.54 -17.44
CA PRO A 220 -13.35 6.30 -17.45
C PRO A 220 -14.11 6.15 -18.77
N GLN A 221 -15.41 5.88 -18.67
CA GLN A 221 -16.33 5.80 -19.81
C GLN A 221 -17.19 7.06 -19.97
N ASP A 222 -17.31 7.84 -18.89
CA ASP A 222 -18.01 9.11 -18.81
C ASP A 222 -17.27 10.06 -17.85
N TYR A 223 -17.79 11.28 -17.73
CA TYR A 223 -17.20 12.32 -16.88
C TYR A 223 -17.28 11.97 -15.38
N GLU A 224 -18.38 11.36 -14.93
CA GLU A 224 -18.57 11.01 -13.51
C GLU A 224 -17.53 9.98 -13.07
N THR A 225 -17.38 8.91 -13.84
CA THR A 225 -16.33 7.91 -13.62
C THR A 225 -14.93 8.53 -13.71
N ALA A 226 -14.71 9.51 -14.59
CA ALA A 226 -13.43 10.21 -14.67
C ALA A 226 -13.12 10.99 -13.39
N MET A 227 -14.12 11.65 -12.80
CA MET A 227 -13.96 12.35 -11.53
C MET A 227 -13.69 11.37 -10.39
N ASP A 228 -14.42 10.27 -10.32
CA ASP A 228 -14.24 9.27 -9.27
C ASP A 228 -12.84 8.65 -9.31
N LEU A 229 -12.37 8.27 -10.50
CA LEU A 229 -11.02 7.73 -10.72
C LEU A 229 -9.92 8.82 -10.62
N SER A 230 -10.28 10.09 -10.54
CA SER A 230 -9.31 11.18 -10.36
C SER A 230 -8.95 11.43 -8.90
N ASN A 231 -9.62 10.75 -7.95
CA ASN A 231 -9.30 10.87 -6.55
C ASN A 231 -7.84 10.48 -6.26
N ILE A 232 -7.21 11.24 -5.39
CA ILE A 232 -5.83 11.01 -4.96
C ILE A 232 -5.78 10.96 -3.44
N PHE A 233 -5.10 9.96 -2.89
CA PHE A 233 -4.76 9.94 -1.48
C PHE A 233 -3.28 10.29 -1.37
N SER A 234 -2.96 11.30 -0.58
CA SER A 234 -1.57 11.77 -0.52
C SER A 234 -1.12 12.16 0.88
N VAL A 235 0.17 11.93 1.10
CA VAL A 235 0.91 12.37 2.29
C VAL A 235 2.13 13.14 1.80
N ARG A 236 2.33 14.35 2.30
CA ARG A 236 3.59 15.10 2.08
C ARG A 236 4.44 15.04 3.33
N VAL A 237 5.75 14.96 3.11
CA VAL A 237 6.77 15.22 4.12
C VAL A 237 7.82 16.19 3.55
N ASN A 238 8.37 17.02 4.42
CA ASN A 238 9.49 17.88 4.17
C ASN A 238 10.76 17.19 4.68
N LEU A 239 11.80 17.10 3.84
CA LEU A 239 13.12 16.64 4.27
C LEU A 239 14.12 17.78 4.17
N PHE A 240 14.93 17.93 5.21
CA PHE A 240 16.05 18.86 5.26
C PHE A 240 17.35 18.07 5.31
N LYS A 241 18.12 18.09 4.22
CA LYS A 241 19.47 17.52 4.18
C LYS A 241 20.50 18.62 4.22
N ASN A 242 21.28 18.69 5.30
CA ASN A 242 22.34 19.69 5.49
C ASN A 242 21.87 21.16 5.41
N ILE A 243 20.59 21.42 5.65
CA ILE A 243 19.98 22.76 5.76
C ILE A 243 18.98 22.76 6.94
N ASN A 244 18.49 23.93 7.33
CA ASN A 244 17.59 24.07 8.49
C ASN A 244 16.33 24.89 8.22
N SER A 245 16.09 25.27 6.96
CA SER A 245 14.92 26.06 6.59
C SER A 245 14.53 25.80 5.14
N ILE A 246 13.24 25.90 4.84
CA ILE A 246 12.74 25.91 3.46
C ILE A 246 13.36 27.13 2.75
N PRO A 247 14.00 26.97 1.58
CA PRO A 247 14.52 28.09 0.81
C PRO A 247 13.43 29.12 0.50
N ASP A 248 13.78 30.40 0.35
CA ASP A 248 12.87 31.45 -0.12
C ASP A 248 12.80 31.54 -1.65
N GLU A 249 13.82 31.05 -2.35
CA GLU A 249 13.84 30.99 -3.81
C GLU A 249 12.78 30.01 -4.30
N ARG A 250 12.09 30.38 -5.39
CA ARG A 250 11.07 29.56 -6.03
C ARG A 250 11.46 29.32 -7.50
N PRO A 251 11.08 28.17 -8.09
CA PRO A 251 11.23 27.98 -9.53
C PRO A 251 10.48 29.06 -10.32
N GLU A 252 10.87 29.25 -11.59
CA GLU A 252 10.18 30.20 -12.46
C GLU A 252 8.74 29.75 -12.75
N LEU A 253 7.81 30.71 -12.75
CA LEU A 253 6.40 30.47 -13.06
C LEU A 253 6.22 30.22 -14.56
N VAL A 254 5.43 29.20 -14.90
CA VAL A 254 5.30 28.73 -16.29
C VAL A 254 4.27 29.51 -17.10
N ALA A 255 3.22 30.03 -16.46
CA ALA A 255 2.15 30.74 -17.17
C ALA A 255 1.75 32.06 -16.48
N ASN A 256 1.30 33.01 -17.30
CA ASN A 256 0.71 34.25 -16.81
C ASN A 256 -0.73 33.98 -16.32
N ALA A 257 -1.08 34.51 -15.14
CA ALA A 257 -2.43 34.40 -14.59
C ALA A 257 -3.44 35.22 -15.39
N ILE A 258 -4.63 34.66 -15.60
CA ILE A 258 -5.80 35.39 -16.06
C ILE A 258 -6.76 35.48 -14.88
N LYS A 259 -7.06 36.70 -14.43
CA LYS A 259 -8.18 36.89 -13.49
C LYS A 259 -9.47 36.65 -14.25
N SER A 260 -10.20 35.61 -13.85
CA SER A 260 -11.48 35.30 -14.46
C SER A 260 -12.59 36.07 -13.76
N ASP A 261 -13.36 36.86 -14.53
CA ASP A 261 -14.55 37.53 -13.99
C ASP A 261 -15.64 36.53 -13.56
N THR A 262 -15.57 35.29 -14.06
CA THR A 262 -16.44 34.16 -13.66
C THR A 262 -15.58 32.96 -13.29
N ARG A 263 -15.69 32.47 -12.05
CA ARG A 263 -14.99 31.26 -11.59
C ARG A 263 -15.46 30.06 -12.42
N ASN A 264 -14.57 29.50 -13.24
CA ASN A 264 -14.94 28.36 -14.09
C ASN A 264 -14.25 27.06 -13.67
N ILE A 265 -13.06 27.13 -13.03
CA ILE A 265 -12.27 25.94 -12.66
C ILE A 265 -11.71 26.08 -11.24
N HIS A 266 -11.77 24.97 -10.50
CA HIS A 266 -10.99 24.71 -9.31
C HIS A 266 -10.26 23.38 -9.52
N GLY A 267 -8.98 23.32 -9.19
CA GLY A 267 -8.15 22.15 -9.42
C GLY A 267 -7.59 22.11 -10.85
N VAL A 268 -7.58 20.94 -11.48
CA VAL A 268 -7.05 20.72 -12.83
C VAL A 268 -8.11 20.12 -13.76
N LEU A 269 -8.06 20.52 -15.03
CA LEU A 269 -8.95 20.03 -16.07
C LEU A 269 -8.21 19.88 -17.40
N LEU A 270 -8.09 18.65 -17.89
CA LEU A 270 -7.67 18.38 -19.26
C LEU A 270 -8.86 18.57 -20.21
N SER A 271 -8.68 19.41 -21.22
CA SER A 271 -9.75 19.82 -22.12
C SER A 271 -9.34 19.80 -23.59
N ASP A 272 -10.35 19.74 -24.45
CA ASP A 272 -10.21 19.95 -25.89
C ASP A 272 -9.63 21.34 -26.16
N GLU A 273 -8.64 21.44 -27.06
CA GLU A 273 -8.00 22.72 -27.38
C GLU A 273 -8.98 23.75 -27.98
N LYS A 274 -9.98 23.30 -28.74
CA LYS A 274 -10.91 24.14 -29.52
C LYS A 274 -12.16 24.50 -28.73
N GLU A 275 -12.56 23.67 -27.78
CA GLU A 275 -13.76 23.85 -26.97
C GLU A 275 -13.41 24.11 -25.50
N LYS A 276 -13.49 25.38 -25.07
CA LYS A 276 -13.13 25.79 -23.70
C LYS A 276 -13.90 24.97 -22.66
N TYR A 277 -13.17 24.37 -21.73
CA TYR A 277 -13.70 23.54 -20.62
C TYR A 277 -14.43 22.26 -21.02
N LYS A 278 -14.37 21.83 -22.29
CA LYS A 278 -14.84 20.50 -22.67
C LYS A 278 -13.84 19.46 -22.16
N VAL A 279 -14.24 18.73 -21.13
CA VAL A 279 -13.40 17.70 -20.48
C VAL A 279 -13.05 16.60 -21.46
N LEU A 280 -11.78 16.20 -21.48
CA LEU A 280 -11.33 14.98 -22.14
C LEU A 280 -11.31 13.86 -21.10
N PHE A 281 -12.14 12.84 -21.29
CA PHE A 281 -12.15 11.65 -20.43
C PHE A 281 -11.98 10.35 -21.22
N ASN A 282 -12.31 10.33 -22.52
CA ASN A 282 -12.16 9.14 -23.36
C ASN A 282 -11.93 9.53 -24.82
N GLU A 283 -10.66 9.64 -25.22
CA GLU A 283 -10.27 10.25 -26.49
C GLU A 283 -9.49 9.29 -27.39
N PRO A 284 -9.93 9.08 -28.64
CA PRO A 284 -9.15 8.34 -29.63
C PRO A 284 -7.98 9.17 -30.15
N VAL A 285 -6.81 8.54 -30.23
CA VAL A 285 -5.58 9.12 -30.75
C VAL A 285 -5.07 8.25 -31.89
N LYS A 286 -5.15 8.79 -33.10
CA LYS A 286 -4.70 8.11 -34.32
C LYS A 286 -3.19 7.92 -34.33
N GLU A 287 -2.75 6.80 -34.89
CA GLU A 287 -1.33 6.50 -35.05
C GLU A 287 -0.59 7.61 -35.83
N ASN A 288 0.58 8.00 -35.32
CA ASN A 288 1.43 9.08 -35.83
C ASN A 288 0.78 10.49 -35.81
N GLN A 289 -0.30 10.66 -35.04
CA GLN A 289 -0.89 11.98 -34.79
C GLN A 289 -0.54 12.50 -33.41
N LYS A 290 -0.71 13.81 -33.25
CA LYS A 290 -0.68 14.49 -31.97
C LYS A 290 -2.11 14.86 -31.60
N LEU A 291 -2.48 14.66 -30.34
CA LEU A 291 -3.72 15.17 -29.78
C LEU A 291 -3.41 16.53 -29.15
N PRO A 292 -3.85 17.65 -29.76
CA PRO A 292 -3.71 18.95 -29.13
C PRO A 292 -4.69 19.06 -27.97
N VAL A 293 -4.19 19.46 -26.81
CA VAL A 293 -4.96 19.55 -25.58
C VAL A 293 -4.67 20.86 -24.86
N LYS A 294 -5.64 21.27 -24.04
CA LYS A 294 -5.52 22.41 -23.15
C LYS A 294 -5.70 21.96 -21.71
N LEU A 295 -4.71 22.20 -20.86
CA LEU A 295 -4.82 22.08 -19.42
C LEU A 295 -5.31 23.40 -18.85
N ASN A 296 -6.49 23.41 -18.23
CA ASN A 296 -6.97 24.52 -17.42
C ASN A 296 -6.76 24.17 -15.95
N TYR A 297 -6.35 25.14 -15.15
CA TYR A 297 -6.23 24.94 -13.70
C TYR A 297 -6.56 26.24 -12.98
N GLY A 298 -7.17 26.10 -11.80
CA GLY A 298 -7.74 27.24 -11.09
C GLY A 298 -7.82 27.04 -9.59
N ASN A 299 -7.90 28.14 -8.88
CA ASN A 299 -7.94 28.16 -7.43
C ASN A 299 -9.17 28.94 -6.95
N ALA A 300 -10.22 28.23 -6.54
CA ALA A 300 -11.44 28.85 -6.01
C ALA A 300 -11.36 29.15 -4.50
N ASN A 301 -10.22 28.87 -3.85
CA ASN A 301 -10.00 29.16 -2.45
C ASN A 301 -9.77 30.66 -2.23
N SER A 302 -9.98 31.10 -0.99
CA SER A 302 -9.71 32.48 -0.56
C SER A 302 -8.22 32.80 -0.45
N GLU A 303 -7.37 31.78 -0.41
CA GLU A 303 -5.92 31.91 -0.22
C GLU A 303 -5.18 31.56 -1.51
N SER A 304 -4.04 32.20 -1.73
CA SER A 304 -3.14 31.82 -2.83
C SER A 304 -2.49 30.48 -2.55
N MET A 305 -2.24 29.71 -3.60
CA MET A 305 -1.51 28.45 -3.51
C MET A 305 -0.44 28.36 -4.59
N ASP A 306 0.72 27.86 -4.22
CA ASP A 306 1.71 27.35 -5.17
C ASP A 306 1.62 25.84 -5.28
N PHE A 307 2.13 25.27 -6.36
CA PHE A 307 2.04 23.84 -6.63
C PHE A 307 3.07 23.40 -7.67
N TYR A 308 3.34 22.10 -7.67
CA TYR A 308 3.87 21.42 -8.83
C TYR A 308 2.74 20.79 -9.65
N MET A 309 2.86 20.81 -10.97
CA MET A 309 2.00 20.09 -11.90
C MET A 309 2.79 18.95 -12.51
N VAL A 310 2.25 17.73 -12.43
CA VAL A 310 2.84 16.55 -13.04
C VAL A 310 1.82 15.89 -13.97
N SER A 311 2.31 15.22 -15.02
CA SER A 311 1.48 14.36 -15.86
C SER A 311 2.00 12.93 -15.84
N LEU A 312 1.08 11.99 -15.81
CA LEU A 312 1.34 10.57 -15.78
C LEU A 312 0.71 9.91 -17.00
N LEU A 313 1.44 9.02 -17.65
CA LEU A 313 0.95 8.09 -18.66
C LEU A 313 1.16 6.67 -18.13
N ASN A 314 0.08 5.92 -17.93
CA ASN A 314 0.10 4.59 -17.33
C ASN A 314 0.90 4.58 -16.00
N PHE A 315 0.66 5.63 -15.22
CA PHE A 315 1.24 5.87 -13.89
C PHE A 315 2.76 6.08 -13.88
N GLU A 316 3.33 6.42 -15.04
CA GLU A 316 4.72 6.88 -15.21
C GLU A 316 4.74 8.33 -15.63
N GLN A 317 5.63 9.12 -15.03
CA GLN A 317 5.75 10.53 -15.34
C GLN A 317 6.21 10.75 -16.77
N VAL A 318 5.50 11.64 -17.46
CA VAL A 318 5.85 12.12 -18.80
C VAL A 318 5.97 13.64 -18.80
N PRO A 319 6.78 14.23 -19.70
CA PRO A 319 6.98 15.67 -19.70
C PRO A 319 5.76 16.45 -20.21
N ILE A 320 5.64 17.69 -19.75
CA ILE A 320 4.68 18.71 -20.21
C ILE A 320 5.50 19.78 -20.94
N ASN A 321 5.36 19.91 -22.27
CA ASN A 321 6.17 20.83 -23.09
C ASN A 321 7.68 20.72 -22.81
N ASP A 322 8.22 19.51 -22.88
CA ASP A 322 9.64 19.15 -22.61
C ASP A 322 10.10 19.29 -21.14
N ALA A 323 9.31 19.89 -20.26
CA ALA A 323 9.61 19.96 -18.83
C ALA A 323 9.09 18.71 -18.10
N PRO A 324 9.86 18.08 -17.20
CA PRO A 324 9.40 16.89 -16.47
C PRO A 324 8.18 17.18 -15.58
N TYR A 325 8.10 18.39 -15.05
CA TYR A 325 6.98 18.92 -14.27
C TYR A 325 6.99 20.44 -14.39
N LEU A 326 5.89 21.09 -13.99
CA LEU A 326 5.78 22.54 -13.96
C LEU A 326 5.69 23.02 -12.51
N TYR A 327 6.20 24.21 -12.24
CA TYR A 327 5.91 24.94 -11.00
C TYR A 327 5.06 26.15 -11.34
N ASP A 328 4.01 26.37 -10.58
CA ASP A 328 3.23 27.60 -10.72
C ASP A 328 2.55 27.99 -9.41
N ALA A 329 1.94 29.18 -9.41
CA ALA A 329 1.12 29.70 -8.34
C ALA A 329 -0.14 30.36 -8.88
N LEU A 330 -1.21 30.25 -8.10
CA LEU A 330 -2.50 30.88 -8.34
C LEU A 330 -2.89 31.70 -7.11
N GLY A 331 -3.22 32.97 -7.33
CA GLY A 331 -3.94 33.77 -6.35
C GLY A 331 -5.34 33.21 -6.08
N SER A 332 -6.04 33.86 -5.15
CA SER A 332 -7.47 33.58 -4.95
C SER A 332 -8.24 33.95 -6.21
N ASP A 333 -9.12 33.02 -6.65
CA ASP A 333 -9.98 33.15 -7.83
C ASP A 333 -9.23 33.34 -9.16
N GLU A 334 -7.97 32.90 -9.23
CA GLU A 334 -7.20 32.92 -10.47
C GLU A 334 -7.32 31.59 -11.23
N GLU A 335 -7.31 31.69 -12.55
CA GLU A 335 -7.21 30.54 -13.45
C GLU A 335 -6.07 30.77 -14.46
N LYS A 336 -5.51 29.66 -14.94
CA LYS A 336 -4.49 29.64 -15.98
C LYS A 336 -4.80 28.52 -16.97
N GLU A 337 -4.28 28.68 -18.18
CA GLU A 337 -4.35 27.67 -19.22
C GLU A 337 -2.98 27.42 -19.83
N LEU A 338 -2.73 26.18 -20.22
CA LEU A 338 -1.54 25.76 -20.93
C LEU A 338 -1.93 24.82 -22.08
N SER A 339 -1.50 25.15 -23.29
CA SER A 339 -1.64 24.27 -24.46
C SER A 339 -0.39 23.42 -24.66
N PHE A 340 -0.60 22.16 -25.03
CA PHE A 340 0.47 21.22 -25.40
C PHE A 340 -0.11 20.08 -26.24
N ASP A 341 0.77 19.24 -26.78
CA ASP A 341 0.40 18.09 -27.59
C ASP A 341 0.71 16.79 -26.85
N ILE A 342 -0.23 15.84 -26.89
CA ILE A 342 0.04 14.44 -26.51
C ILE A 342 0.41 13.65 -27.75
N ASN A 343 1.57 12.98 -27.74
CA ASN A 343 2.08 12.26 -28.89
C ASN A 343 1.59 10.80 -28.91
N SER A 344 0.94 10.37 -29.99
CA SER A 344 0.53 8.96 -30.18
C SER A 344 1.67 7.95 -30.00
N HIS A 345 2.92 8.32 -30.28
CA HIS A 345 4.07 7.44 -30.11
C HIS A 345 4.38 7.06 -28.66
N SER A 346 3.95 7.85 -27.66
CA SER A 346 4.09 7.47 -26.25
C SER A 346 3.02 6.47 -25.81
N LEU A 347 1.94 6.29 -26.58
CA LEU A 347 0.85 5.37 -26.26
C LEU A 347 1.26 3.92 -26.60
N ASN A 348 1.56 3.15 -25.56
CA ASN A 348 2.08 1.80 -25.66
C ASN A 348 1.00 0.71 -25.46
N HIS A 349 -0.20 1.09 -25.03
CA HIS A 349 -1.35 0.19 -24.88
C HIS A 349 -2.53 0.62 -25.76
N LYS A 350 -3.53 -0.26 -25.90
CA LYS A 350 -4.78 0.07 -26.58
C LYS A 350 -5.53 1.17 -25.83
N ASN A 351 -5.68 1.01 -24.52
CA ASN A 351 -6.20 2.03 -23.61
C ASN A 351 -5.05 2.47 -22.73
N ASN A 352 -4.85 3.78 -22.60
CA ASN A 352 -3.80 4.35 -21.77
C ASN A 352 -4.43 5.29 -20.76
N SER A 353 -4.04 5.18 -19.49
CA SER A 353 -4.44 6.13 -18.46
C SER A 353 -3.55 7.36 -18.55
N TYR A 354 -4.13 8.53 -18.77
CA TYR A 354 -3.41 9.79 -18.79
C TYR A 354 -3.96 10.69 -17.69
N GLN A 355 -3.12 11.15 -16.78
CA GLN A 355 -3.58 11.84 -15.57
C GLN A 355 -2.71 13.04 -15.26
N PHE A 356 -3.34 14.18 -14.98
CA PHE A 356 -2.68 15.33 -14.36
C PHE A 356 -2.88 15.29 -12.86
N ILE A 357 -1.84 15.70 -12.13
CA ILE A 357 -1.89 15.84 -10.67
C ILE A 357 -1.24 17.19 -10.30
N MET A 358 -1.99 17.99 -9.55
CA MET A 358 -1.53 19.18 -8.86
C MET A 358 -1.06 18.76 -7.47
N LEU A 359 0.22 18.99 -7.17
CA LEU A 359 0.84 18.73 -5.87
C LEU A 359 0.94 20.06 -5.11
N PRO A 360 0.02 20.35 -4.17
CA PRO A 360 -0.14 21.69 -3.62
C PRO A 360 0.88 22.02 -2.53
N THR A 361 1.17 23.30 -2.42
CA THR A 361 1.93 23.97 -1.35
C THR A 361 3.33 23.40 -1.07
N PRO A 362 4.15 23.05 -2.08
CA PRO A 362 5.38 22.29 -1.88
C PRO A 362 6.42 22.97 -0.98
N PHE A 363 6.31 24.28 -0.76
CA PHE A 363 7.20 25.06 0.11
C PHE A 363 6.56 25.49 1.43
N LYS A 364 5.37 24.96 1.77
CA LYS A 364 4.72 25.25 3.06
C LYS A 364 5.34 24.37 4.16
N ALA A 365 5.67 25.00 5.30
CA ALA A 365 6.08 24.25 6.48
C ALA A 365 4.94 23.34 6.94
N LEU A 366 5.27 22.10 7.30
CA LEU A 366 4.33 21.17 7.90
C LEU A 366 4.65 21.12 9.40
N THR A 367 3.68 21.56 10.20
CA THR A 367 3.77 21.67 11.67
C THR A 367 2.85 20.63 12.31
N ASP A 368 3.06 20.32 13.58
CA ASP A 368 2.20 19.38 14.32
C ASP A 368 0.72 19.84 14.33
N GLU A 369 0.47 21.15 14.31
CA GLU A 369 -0.87 21.72 14.24
C GLU A 369 -1.50 21.71 12.84
N ASP A 370 -0.69 21.59 11.78
CA ASP A 370 -1.13 21.60 10.38
C ASP A 370 -0.25 20.63 9.55
N PRO A 371 -0.32 19.32 9.83
CA PRO A 371 0.56 18.32 9.22
C PRO A 371 0.03 17.84 7.86
N PHE A 372 -1.18 18.25 7.47
CA PHE A 372 -1.87 17.71 6.31
C PHE A 372 -1.81 18.67 5.13
N LEU A 373 -1.86 18.09 3.93
CA LEU A 373 -2.09 18.86 2.72
C LEU A 373 -3.53 19.36 2.68
N LEU A 374 -3.74 20.51 2.03
CA LEU A 374 -5.03 20.82 1.43
C LEU A 374 -5.28 19.75 0.35
N GLN A 375 -6.04 18.71 0.69
CA GLN A 375 -6.53 17.77 -0.29
C GLN A 375 -7.73 18.39 -1.00
N ASP A 376 -7.60 18.55 -2.31
CA ASP A 376 -8.68 18.97 -3.19
C ASP A 376 -8.98 17.79 -4.12
N PRO A 377 -10.21 17.23 -4.12
CA PRO A 377 -10.56 16.13 -5.02
C PRO A 377 -10.43 16.52 -6.51
N LEU A 378 -10.41 17.82 -6.82
CA LEU A 378 -10.19 18.34 -8.16
C LEU A 378 -8.72 18.57 -8.48
N ALA A 379 -7.79 18.29 -7.56
CA ALA A 379 -6.35 18.40 -7.79
C ALA A 379 -5.82 17.40 -8.82
N SER A 380 -6.66 16.50 -9.34
CA SER A 380 -6.28 15.54 -10.35
C SER A 380 -7.38 15.37 -11.41
N ASN A 381 -6.98 14.98 -12.61
CA ASN A 381 -7.89 14.68 -13.71
C ASN A 381 -7.34 13.54 -14.57
N ARG A 382 -8.05 12.41 -14.59
CA ARG A 382 -7.73 11.18 -15.34
C ARG A 382 -8.58 11.08 -16.61
N ALA A 383 -7.93 10.72 -17.71
CA ALA A 383 -8.54 10.46 -19.00
C ALA A 383 -8.04 9.15 -19.60
N THR A 384 -8.89 8.51 -20.41
CA THR A 384 -8.49 7.38 -21.26
C THR A 384 -8.05 7.92 -22.63
N LEU A 385 -6.84 7.55 -23.05
CA LEU A 385 -6.37 7.76 -24.42
C LEU A 385 -6.36 6.43 -25.17
N ILE A 386 -7.20 6.32 -26.20
CA ILE A 386 -7.35 5.09 -27.00
C ILE A 386 -6.43 5.19 -28.21
N ARG A 387 -5.45 4.29 -28.33
CA ARG A 387 -4.63 4.16 -29.53
C ARG A 387 -5.42 3.45 -30.63
N GLU A 388 -5.68 4.15 -31.73
CA GLU A 388 -6.35 3.60 -32.94
C GLU A 388 -5.39 2.94 -33.93
#